data_AF-A0A957I3J2-F1
#
_entry.id   AF-A0A957I3J2-F1
#
_cell.length_a   1.000
_cell.length_b   1.000
_cell.length_c   1.000
_cell.angle_alpha   90.00
_cell.angle_beta   90.00
_cell.angle_gamma   90.00
#
_symmetry.space_group_name_H-M   'P 1'
#
loop_
_entity.id
_entity.type
_entity.pdbx_description
1 polymer ?
#
loop_
_entity_poly.entity_id
_entity_poly.type
_entity_poly.pdbx_seq_one_letter_code
_entity_poly.pdbx_strand_id
1 'polypeptide(L)'
;MTQSELTEEKRQTAFSRLLHFAKSFEGASELAGTVAIGAAAAAIYCLFPANLDDLQTAFPVLASLVAAISGNVLADILMQIASQDDPSLDEIEAILQATLSQTKLATARLQDLPTKRELYRAISLLDAAQSDRLQMLVTQNTLHNTLVLGRLEQLEQLLRQIGSLSEREPDIPQFDEDAALQNYLDWVQAQYDTMRVLSMTRPVPLESIYTDVYVLRKERYWREEDTAEREQLFAHRRNSFTENDRTAGVAILAQTNRLFMVGQPGVGKTTFLRWLALRAARETLAPARIPLYVELRRMNSWEGSLFSLAAHQLTLGGFPDGEDRLDDWLRQGRVLLLLDGLDEVLSERRNAVNDEIADLQKRSGESVILVTCRPHAETRRFEHVTYVQVADFTESQVNTFVRNWFDADAARGDSLLRELEKNEHQSIRELTRTPLLLALLCIAYAEKPTFPRQRGELYSRALRVVLAQWDGERGVKRDSAYGQLTPKRKDELLAHLAYHTFAQGQYFIPQPRLVALVRDFWQTWRQTLMAQQRQEYGQVYPPELPPREVNATAVIGEIAAQHGLLVAQTDDLYSFSHLTLQEYFTARYIVDNAAADTLPRLMQRVGDGRWREVFLL
;
A
#
# COMPACT_ATOMS: atom_id res chain seq x y z
N MET A 1 11.21 44.40 -23.97
CA MET A 1 11.99 45.66 -23.87
C MET A 1 13.40 45.27 -23.44
N THR A 2 14.44 45.83 -24.06
CA THR A 2 15.82 45.68 -23.58
C THR A 2 15.98 46.36 -22.22
N GLN A 3 16.92 45.88 -21.39
CA GLN A 3 17.11 46.24 -19.98
C GLN A 3 17.27 47.74 -19.68
N SER A 4 17.51 48.59 -20.67
CA SER A 4 17.85 50.01 -20.48
C SER A 4 16.66 50.99 -20.48
N GLU A 5 15.40 50.55 -20.67
CA GLU A 5 14.25 51.48 -20.84
C GLU A 5 13.11 51.35 -19.81
N LEU A 6 13.30 50.60 -18.72
CA LEU A 6 12.28 50.42 -17.68
C LEU A 6 12.54 51.33 -16.46
N THR A 7 11.87 52.49 -16.47
CA THR A 7 11.77 53.43 -15.34
C THR A 7 11.07 52.80 -14.14
N GLU A 8 11.40 53.28 -12.94
CA GLU A 8 10.90 52.78 -11.64
C GLU A 8 9.36 52.78 -11.54
N GLU A 9 8.71 53.80 -12.10
CA GLU A 9 7.26 53.90 -12.22
C GLU A 9 6.64 52.77 -13.08
N LYS A 10 7.34 52.30 -14.12
CA LYS A 10 6.92 51.16 -14.93
C LYS A 10 7.14 49.82 -14.21
N ARG A 11 8.13 49.73 -13.30
CA ARG A 11 8.36 48.54 -12.45
C ARG A 11 7.27 48.40 -11.39
N GLN A 12 6.90 49.49 -10.73
CA GLN A 12 5.78 49.52 -9.78
C GLN A 12 4.43 49.23 -10.47
N THR A 13 4.22 49.74 -11.69
CA THR A 13 3.02 49.43 -12.49
C THR A 13 2.97 47.95 -12.91
N ALA A 14 4.11 47.34 -13.26
CA ALA A 14 4.18 45.91 -13.58
C ALA A 14 3.94 45.02 -12.35
N PHE A 15 4.50 45.40 -11.20
CA PHE A 15 4.30 44.73 -9.91
C PHE A 15 2.83 44.79 -9.47
N SER A 16 2.18 45.96 -9.55
CA SER A 16 0.76 46.14 -9.23
C SER A 16 -0.16 45.29 -10.14
N ARG A 17 0.16 45.18 -11.43
CA ARG A 17 -0.59 44.34 -12.39
C ARG A 17 -0.40 42.84 -12.15
N LEU A 18 0.79 42.40 -11.77
CA LEU A 18 1.07 41.02 -11.37
C LEU A 18 0.35 40.64 -10.07
N LEU A 19 0.29 41.57 -9.10
CA LEU A 19 -0.44 41.39 -7.85
C LEU A 19 -1.97 41.30 -8.09
N HIS A 20 -2.51 42.12 -9.00
CA HIS A 20 -3.92 42.06 -9.40
C HIS A 20 -4.24 40.80 -10.21
N PHE A 21 -3.30 40.30 -11.02
CA PHE A 21 -3.42 39.03 -11.74
C PHE A 21 -3.41 37.83 -10.78
N ALA A 22 -2.52 37.82 -9.79
CA ALA A 22 -2.48 36.78 -8.76
C ALA A 22 -3.76 36.73 -7.90
N LYS A 23 -4.32 37.90 -7.53
CA LYS A 23 -5.60 37.99 -6.82
C LYS A 23 -6.81 37.48 -7.63
N SER A 24 -6.72 37.42 -8.97
CA SER A 24 -7.81 36.93 -9.81
C SER A 24 -7.97 35.39 -9.83
N PHE A 25 -7.08 34.66 -9.14
CA PHE A 25 -7.10 33.19 -9.03
C PHE A 25 -7.43 32.67 -7.62
N GLU A 26 -7.99 33.50 -6.74
CA GLU A 26 -8.57 33.04 -5.47
C GLU A 26 -9.71 32.04 -5.75
N GLY A 27 -9.37 30.74 -5.75
CA GLY A 27 -10.31 29.63 -5.89
C GLY A 27 -9.95 28.50 -6.88
N ALA A 28 -8.81 28.53 -7.59
CA ALA A 28 -8.48 27.50 -8.59
C ALA A 28 -7.32 26.55 -8.19
N SER A 29 -7.39 25.30 -8.66
CA SER A 29 -6.49 24.14 -8.45
C SER A 29 -5.00 24.38 -8.73
N GLU A 30 -4.14 23.41 -8.37
CA GLU A 30 -2.64 23.34 -8.47
C GLU A 30 -1.94 24.16 -9.55
N LEU A 31 -2.53 24.36 -10.73
CA LEU A 31 -2.05 25.28 -11.76
C LEU A 31 -1.87 26.74 -11.27
N ALA A 32 -2.68 27.18 -10.29
CA ALA A 32 -2.59 28.51 -9.67
C ALA A 32 -1.33 28.66 -8.80
N GLY A 33 -0.84 27.58 -8.20
CA GLY A 33 0.42 27.56 -7.45
C GLY A 33 1.62 27.76 -8.36
N THR A 34 1.64 27.08 -9.52
CA THR A 34 2.72 27.22 -10.50
C THR A 34 2.79 28.63 -11.10
N VAL A 35 1.64 29.28 -11.32
CA VAL A 35 1.56 30.66 -11.84
C VAL A 35 1.92 31.70 -10.77
N ALA A 36 1.53 31.49 -9.50
CA ALA A 36 1.96 32.33 -8.38
C ALA A 36 3.48 32.23 -8.12
N ILE A 37 4.06 31.03 -8.27
CA ILE A 37 5.51 30.79 -8.21
C ILE A 37 6.22 31.49 -9.37
N GLY A 38 5.65 31.46 -10.59
CA GLY A 38 6.16 32.22 -11.73
C GLY A 38 6.11 33.74 -11.53
N ALA A 39 5.05 34.26 -10.90
CA ALA A 39 4.91 35.67 -10.57
C ALA A 39 5.86 36.13 -9.45
N ALA A 40 6.10 35.28 -8.44
CA ALA A 40 7.06 35.54 -7.37
C ALA A 40 8.51 35.49 -7.88
N ALA A 41 8.85 34.52 -8.74
CA ALA A 41 10.15 34.46 -9.40
C ALA A 41 10.40 35.70 -10.30
N ALA A 42 9.37 36.17 -11.02
CA ALA A 42 9.44 37.40 -11.82
C ALA A 42 9.54 38.68 -10.97
N ALA A 43 8.94 38.71 -9.78
CA ALA A 43 9.08 39.80 -8.81
C ALA A 43 10.49 39.85 -8.21
N ILE A 44 11.06 38.68 -7.86
CA ILE A 44 12.46 38.53 -7.40
C ILE A 44 13.45 38.95 -8.50
N TYR A 45 13.17 38.58 -9.76
CA TYR A 45 13.95 38.98 -10.93
C TYR A 45 13.94 40.50 -11.20
N CYS A 46 12.89 41.21 -10.77
CA CYS A 46 12.82 42.67 -10.86
C CYS A 46 13.54 43.40 -9.71
N LEU A 47 13.79 42.71 -8.59
CA LEU A 47 14.35 43.26 -7.35
C LEU A 47 15.88 43.07 -7.21
N PHE A 48 16.49 42.10 -7.91
CA PHE A 48 17.93 41.81 -7.82
C PHE A 48 18.65 41.91 -9.17
N PRO A 49 19.52 42.91 -9.39
CA PRO A 49 20.19 43.12 -10.67
C PRO A 49 21.62 42.56 -10.66
N ALA A 50 21.83 41.25 -10.84
CA ALA A 50 23.13 40.72 -11.30
C ALA A 50 23.04 39.24 -11.74
N ASN A 51 23.30 39.01 -13.04
CA ASN A 51 23.63 37.76 -13.75
C ASN A 51 22.60 36.60 -13.80
N LEU A 52 22.26 36.23 -15.05
CA LEU A 52 21.31 35.16 -15.39
C LEU A 52 21.86 33.74 -15.21
N ASP A 53 23.17 33.53 -15.11
CA ASP A 53 23.75 32.18 -15.07
C ASP A 53 23.69 31.53 -13.67
N ASP A 54 23.56 32.31 -12.60
CA ASP A 54 23.48 31.78 -11.22
C ASP A 54 22.06 31.31 -10.83
N LEU A 55 21.02 31.75 -11.57
CA LEU A 55 19.62 31.41 -11.30
C LEU A 55 19.25 29.96 -11.69
N GLN A 56 19.95 29.33 -12.65
CA GLN A 56 19.72 27.93 -13.02
C GLN A 56 20.15 26.95 -11.91
N THR A 57 21.12 27.34 -11.09
CA THR A 57 21.63 26.55 -9.96
C THR A 57 20.84 26.74 -8.67
N ALA A 58 20.22 27.90 -8.46
CA ALA A 58 19.41 28.20 -7.27
C ALA A 58 17.95 27.71 -7.38
N PHE A 59 17.45 27.50 -8.60
CA PHE A 59 16.06 27.12 -8.88
C PHE A 59 15.60 25.82 -8.20
N PRO A 60 16.38 24.73 -8.17
CA PRO A 60 15.96 23.47 -7.54
C PRO A 60 15.87 23.56 -6.01
N VAL A 61 16.73 24.38 -5.40
CA VAL A 61 16.82 24.56 -3.95
C VAL A 61 15.66 25.44 -3.46
N LEU A 62 15.35 26.53 -4.18
CA LEU A 62 14.20 27.37 -3.89
C LEU A 62 12.88 26.65 -4.14
N ALA A 63 12.79 25.82 -5.18
CA ALA A 63 11.62 24.98 -5.44
C ALA A 63 11.38 23.95 -4.32
N SER A 64 12.44 23.36 -3.77
CA SER A 64 12.37 22.41 -2.65
C SER A 64 11.98 23.08 -1.33
N LEU A 65 12.44 24.32 -1.08
CA LEU A 65 12.07 25.10 0.10
C LEU A 65 10.60 25.54 0.07
N VAL A 66 10.11 25.90 -1.12
CA VAL A 66 8.71 26.30 -1.34
C VAL A 66 7.76 25.10 -1.29
N ALA A 67 8.20 23.91 -1.72
CA ALA A 67 7.43 22.67 -1.59
C ALA A 67 7.24 22.23 -0.12
N ALA A 68 8.13 22.65 0.79
CA ALA A 68 8.11 22.27 2.20
C ALA A 68 7.22 23.15 3.10
N ILE A 69 6.69 24.27 2.59
CA ILE A 69 5.90 25.25 3.38
C ILE A 69 4.50 25.33 2.77
N SER A 70 3.45 25.05 3.57
CA SER A 70 2.07 25.17 3.07
C SER A 70 1.78 26.61 2.63
N GLY A 71 1.08 26.78 1.50
CA GLY A 71 0.90 28.08 0.83
C GLY A 71 0.31 29.20 1.71
N ASN A 72 -0.39 28.86 2.79
CA ASN A 72 -0.93 29.83 3.75
C ASN A 72 0.16 30.46 4.64
N VAL A 73 1.21 29.72 5.00
CA VAL A 73 2.30 30.22 5.85
C VAL A 73 3.19 31.19 5.07
N LEU A 74 3.43 30.89 3.78
CA LEU A 74 4.20 31.76 2.90
C LEU A 74 3.48 33.10 2.64
N ALA A 75 2.16 33.07 2.50
CA ALA A 75 1.34 34.27 2.31
C ALA A 75 1.37 35.21 3.53
N ASP A 76 1.30 34.66 4.75
CA ASP A 76 1.38 35.44 5.99
C ASP A 76 2.75 36.09 6.18
N ILE A 77 3.85 35.37 5.88
CA ILE A 77 5.21 35.92 5.95
C ILE A 77 5.39 37.07 4.96
N LEU A 78 4.93 36.88 3.72
CA LEU A 78 5.04 37.90 2.68
C LEU A 78 4.18 39.14 2.98
N MET A 79 3.00 38.96 3.58
CA MET A 79 2.15 40.09 4.02
C MET A 79 2.78 40.88 5.17
N GLN A 80 3.42 40.21 6.13
CA GLN A 80 4.10 40.87 7.24
C GLN A 80 5.35 41.63 6.79
N ILE A 81 6.14 41.05 5.89
CA ILE A 81 7.31 41.73 5.30
C ILE A 81 6.88 42.93 4.43
N ALA A 82 5.82 42.77 3.63
CA ALA A 82 5.29 43.86 2.78
C ALA A 82 4.61 44.99 3.56
N SER A 83 4.28 44.78 4.84
CA SER A 83 3.72 45.80 5.72
C SER A 83 4.78 46.70 6.39
N GLN A 84 6.06 46.40 6.18
CA GLN A 84 7.21 47.15 6.70
C GLN A 84 7.84 47.96 5.57
N ASP A 85 8.14 49.24 5.81
CA ASP A 85 8.91 50.07 4.88
C ASP A 85 10.41 49.74 5.03
N ASP A 86 10.97 49.07 4.00
CA ASP A 86 12.40 48.72 3.86
C ASP A 86 13.01 47.91 5.04
N PRO A 87 12.51 46.69 5.31
CA PRO A 87 12.90 45.92 6.48
C PRO A 87 14.35 45.44 6.42
N SER A 88 15.03 45.53 7.56
CA SER A 88 16.39 45.00 7.72
C SER A 88 16.40 43.47 7.79
N LEU A 89 17.55 42.85 7.52
CA LEU A 89 17.71 41.39 7.53
C LEU A 89 17.36 40.77 8.90
N ASP A 90 17.69 41.45 10.00
CA ASP A 90 17.37 40.98 11.35
C ASP A 90 15.86 41.04 11.64
N GLU A 91 15.13 41.98 11.04
CA GLU A 91 13.68 42.09 11.16
C GLU A 91 12.95 41.04 10.32
N ILE A 92 13.45 40.75 9.13
CA ILE A 92 12.95 39.65 8.29
C ILE A 92 13.19 38.31 9.02
N GLU A 93 14.35 38.12 9.63
CA GLU A 93 14.68 36.92 10.40
C GLU A 93 13.79 36.78 11.64
N ALA A 94 13.50 37.89 12.34
CA ALA A 94 12.58 37.89 13.48
C ALA A 94 11.13 37.55 13.08
N ILE A 95 10.64 38.07 11.94
CA ILE A 95 9.31 37.76 11.38
C ILE A 95 9.21 36.27 11.02
N LEU A 96 10.26 35.74 10.37
CA LEU A 96 10.36 34.32 10.02
C LEU A 96 10.37 33.44 11.27
N GLN A 97 11.22 33.74 12.26
CA GLN A 97 11.30 32.96 13.49
C GLN A 97 10.00 33.02 14.31
N ALA A 98 9.33 34.17 14.38
CA ALA A 98 8.05 34.32 15.06
C ALA A 98 6.93 33.50 14.39
N THR A 99 6.86 33.54 13.06
CA THR A 99 5.84 32.83 12.27
C THR A 99 6.08 31.32 12.26
N LEU A 100 7.35 30.89 12.20
CA LEU A 100 7.76 29.48 12.34
C LEU A 100 7.54 28.94 13.77
N SER A 101 7.61 29.80 14.78
CA SER A 101 7.33 29.42 16.17
C SER A 101 5.82 29.26 16.43
N GLN A 102 4.97 30.07 15.81
CA GLN A 102 3.51 29.92 15.91
C GLN A 102 2.99 28.69 15.15
N THR A 103 3.68 28.27 14.09
CA THR A 103 3.36 27.06 13.32
C THR A 103 3.87 25.77 13.98
N LYS A 104 4.67 25.82 15.06
CA LYS A 104 5.01 24.64 15.88
C LYS A 104 3.79 23.96 16.50
N LEU A 105 2.65 24.64 16.68
CA LEU A 105 1.41 23.97 17.11
C LEU A 105 0.79 23.07 16.03
N ALA A 106 1.25 23.17 14.78
CA ALA A 106 0.81 22.35 13.64
C ALA A 106 1.82 21.26 13.24
N THR A 107 2.86 21.02 14.06
CA THR A 107 3.94 20.08 13.72
C THR A 107 3.67 18.65 14.15
N ALA A 108 2.91 17.92 13.33
CA ALA A 108 2.88 16.46 13.32
C ALA A 108 3.30 15.86 11.96
N ARG A 109 3.79 16.67 11.00
CA ARG A 109 4.06 16.23 9.62
C ARG A 109 5.46 16.58 9.07
N LEU A 110 6.42 16.93 9.91
CA LEU A 110 7.80 17.22 9.50
C LEU A 110 8.74 16.04 9.82
N GLN A 111 8.49 14.87 9.22
CA GLN A 111 9.43 13.75 9.28
C GLN A 111 10.35 13.63 8.05
N ASP A 112 10.12 14.41 6.99
CA ASP A 112 10.93 14.36 5.77
C ASP A 112 11.71 15.66 5.55
N LEU A 113 12.73 15.89 6.39
CA LEU A 113 13.83 16.81 6.06
C LEU A 113 14.92 16.02 5.32
N PRO A 114 15.60 16.62 4.32
CA PRO A 114 16.74 15.99 3.65
C PRO A 114 17.80 15.60 4.69
N THR A 115 18.31 14.38 4.58
CA THR A 115 19.22 13.84 5.61
C THR A 115 20.51 14.64 5.64
N LYS A 116 21.15 14.70 6.82
CA LYS A 116 22.44 15.37 7.09
C LYS A 116 23.50 15.09 6.00
N ARG A 117 23.43 13.93 5.35
CA ARG A 117 24.27 13.45 4.25
C ARG A 117 24.13 14.28 2.96
N GLU A 118 22.93 14.70 2.60
CA GLU A 118 22.65 15.49 1.39
C GLU A 118 23.17 16.93 1.56
N LEU A 119 23.06 17.46 2.78
CA LEU A 119 23.68 18.73 3.19
C LEU A 119 25.21 18.69 3.08
N TYR A 120 25.87 17.63 3.55
CA TYR A 120 27.33 17.47 3.41
C TYR A 120 27.78 17.30 1.95
N ARG A 121 26.99 16.61 1.13
CA ARG A 121 27.29 16.42 -0.30
C ARG A 121 27.23 17.76 -1.06
N ALA A 122 26.21 18.57 -0.78
CA ALA A 122 26.07 19.93 -1.32
C ALA A 122 27.24 20.84 -0.88
N ILE A 123 27.68 20.75 0.37
CA ILE A 123 28.83 21.50 0.90
C ILE A 123 30.14 21.08 0.20
N SER A 124 30.38 19.78 -0.01
CA SER A 124 31.60 19.31 -0.69
C SER A 124 31.70 19.74 -2.17
N LEU A 125 30.55 19.85 -2.85
CA LEU A 125 30.45 20.30 -4.23
C LEU A 125 30.70 21.82 -4.36
N LEU A 126 30.34 22.58 -3.33
CA LEU A 126 30.63 24.01 -3.22
C LEU A 126 32.13 24.28 -2.96
N ASP A 127 32.78 23.44 -2.15
CA ASP A 127 34.19 23.58 -1.78
C ASP A 127 35.14 23.33 -2.98
N ALA A 128 34.78 22.39 -3.86
CA ALA A 128 35.54 22.08 -5.07
C ALA A 128 35.51 23.19 -6.14
N ALA A 129 34.54 24.12 -6.07
CA ALA A 129 34.33 25.15 -7.09
C ALA A 129 35.06 26.49 -6.82
N GLN A 130 35.60 26.70 -5.60
CA GLN A 130 35.92 28.05 -5.12
C GLN A 130 37.39 28.48 -5.10
N SER A 131 38.38 27.60 -5.27
CA SER A 131 39.78 28.00 -4.96
C SER A 131 40.42 28.97 -5.97
N ASP A 132 40.24 28.78 -7.28
CA ASP A 132 41.04 29.53 -8.28
C ASP A 132 40.41 30.85 -8.75
N ARG A 133 39.08 31.01 -8.65
CA ARG A 133 38.37 32.19 -9.16
C ARG A 133 38.27 33.33 -8.15
N LEU A 134 38.32 33.03 -6.85
CA LEU A 134 38.28 34.03 -5.78
C LEU A 134 39.58 34.85 -5.70
N GLN A 135 40.75 34.25 -5.91
CA GLN A 135 42.02 34.98 -5.92
C GLN A 135 42.11 36.04 -7.03
N MET A 136 41.51 35.77 -8.19
CA MET A 136 41.52 36.69 -9.34
C MET A 136 40.66 37.95 -9.10
N LEU A 137 39.56 37.81 -8.37
CA LEU A 137 38.63 38.90 -8.06
C LEU A 137 39.15 39.85 -6.96
N VAL A 138 40.00 39.34 -6.06
CA VAL A 138 40.58 40.12 -4.95
C VAL A 138 41.62 41.13 -5.43
N THR A 139 42.30 40.89 -6.56
CA THR A 139 43.31 41.83 -7.08
C THR A 139 42.71 43.03 -7.82
N GLN A 140 41.47 42.94 -8.30
CA GLN A 140 40.86 43.95 -9.19
C GLN A 140 40.04 45.06 -8.47
N ASN A 141 39.73 44.94 -7.17
CA ASN A 141 38.81 45.87 -6.50
C ASN A 141 39.32 46.39 -5.14
N THR A 142 40.50 47.00 -5.15
CA THR A 142 41.20 47.54 -3.97
C THR A 142 40.62 48.83 -3.35
N LEU A 143 39.36 49.23 -3.63
CA LEU A 143 38.89 50.54 -3.14
C LEU A 143 37.48 50.63 -2.55
N HIS A 144 36.75 49.53 -2.36
CA HIS A 144 35.38 49.70 -1.86
C HIS A 144 34.79 48.57 -1.04
N ASN A 145 35.43 48.07 0.02
CA ASN A 145 34.68 47.42 1.11
C ASN A 145 35.53 47.13 2.37
N THR A 146 35.64 48.10 3.27
CA THR A 146 36.18 47.89 4.63
C THR A 146 35.25 47.01 5.50
N LEU A 147 33.97 46.87 5.12
CA LEU A 147 32.97 46.02 5.78
C LEU A 147 33.00 44.55 5.34
N VAL A 148 33.40 44.27 4.09
CA VAL A 148 33.51 42.90 3.57
C VAL A 148 34.79 42.23 4.06
N LEU A 149 35.89 42.98 4.21
CA LEU A 149 37.13 42.48 4.82
C LEU A 149 36.92 42.04 6.27
N GLY A 150 36.15 42.79 7.07
CA GLY A 150 35.83 42.39 8.45
C GLY A 150 34.93 41.15 8.57
N ARG A 151 33.99 40.96 7.64
CA ARG A 151 33.14 39.76 7.58
C ARG A 151 33.87 38.55 7.01
N LEU A 152 34.80 38.74 6.07
CA LEU A 152 35.67 37.68 5.54
C LEU A 152 36.69 37.20 6.57
N GLU A 153 37.26 38.09 7.39
CA GLU A 153 38.14 37.68 8.50
C GLU A 153 37.38 36.90 9.58
N GLN A 154 36.12 37.27 9.88
CA GLN A 154 35.25 36.49 10.76
C GLN A 154 34.88 35.12 10.15
N LEU A 155 34.60 35.07 8.84
CA LEU A 155 34.28 33.82 8.15
C LEU A 155 35.51 32.91 8.04
N GLU A 156 36.71 33.46 7.81
CA GLU A 156 37.97 32.71 7.85
C GLU A 156 38.30 32.23 9.26
N GLN A 157 38.04 33.02 10.31
CA GLN A 157 38.21 32.57 11.69
C GLN A 157 37.23 31.44 12.04
N LEU A 158 35.97 31.55 11.59
CA LEU A 158 34.96 30.50 11.77
C LEU A 158 35.30 29.25 10.96
N LEU A 159 35.80 29.39 9.72
CA LEU A 159 36.25 28.28 8.88
C LEU A 159 37.53 27.62 9.43
N ARG A 160 38.46 28.38 10.04
CA ARG A 160 39.61 27.83 10.75
C ARG A 160 39.22 27.18 12.08
N GLN A 161 38.19 27.68 12.76
CA GLN A 161 37.60 27.02 13.94
C GLN A 161 36.84 25.74 13.56
N ILE A 162 36.16 25.71 12.41
CA ILE A 162 35.50 24.51 11.87
C ILE A 162 36.55 23.52 11.34
N GLY A 163 37.62 24.00 10.71
CA GLY A 163 38.76 23.20 10.28
C GLY A 163 39.58 22.64 11.45
N SER A 164 39.74 23.38 12.55
CA SER A 164 40.37 22.86 13.77
C SER A 164 39.44 21.92 14.57
N LEU A 165 38.12 22.03 14.39
CA LEU A 165 37.15 21.01 14.80
C LEU A 165 37.17 19.77 13.88
N SER A 166 37.74 19.86 12.68
CA SER A 166 37.96 18.73 11.76
C SER A 166 39.20 17.89 12.11
N GLU A 167 40.06 18.32 13.04
CA GLU A 167 41.11 17.45 13.62
C GLU A 167 40.53 16.43 14.62
N ARG A 168 39.24 16.54 14.94
CA ARG A 168 38.45 15.50 15.59
C ARG A 168 37.21 15.25 14.75
N GLU A 169 37.36 14.54 13.64
CA GLU A 169 36.23 13.84 13.03
C GLU A 169 35.52 13.07 14.14
N PRO A 170 34.27 13.39 14.51
CA PRO A 170 33.46 12.38 15.17
C PRO A 170 33.37 11.23 14.16
N ASP A 171 33.70 10.00 14.57
CA ASP A 171 33.47 8.80 13.76
C ASP A 171 32.00 8.80 13.31
N ILE A 172 31.71 9.35 12.13
CA ILE A 172 30.43 9.18 11.47
C ILE A 172 30.50 7.76 10.96
N PRO A 173 29.65 6.83 11.46
CA PRO A 173 29.72 5.45 11.03
C PRO A 173 29.63 5.42 9.51
N GLN A 174 30.66 4.87 8.86
CA GLN A 174 30.65 4.67 7.42
C GLN A 174 29.42 3.83 7.09
N PHE A 175 28.59 4.28 6.14
CA PHE A 175 27.40 3.54 5.75
C PHE A 175 27.80 2.16 5.26
N ASP A 176 27.49 1.15 6.06
CA ASP A 176 27.73 -0.25 5.76
C ASP A 176 26.49 -0.78 5.00
N GLU A 177 26.63 -0.87 3.68
CA GLU A 177 25.59 -1.35 2.77
C GLU A 177 25.21 -2.80 3.06
N ASP A 178 26.18 -3.64 3.44
CA ASP A 178 25.95 -5.06 3.72
C ASP A 178 25.20 -5.21 5.05
N ALA A 179 25.56 -4.44 6.08
CA ALA A 179 24.81 -4.43 7.34
C ALA A 179 23.39 -3.87 7.15
N ALA A 180 23.22 -2.81 6.36
CA ALA A 180 21.90 -2.26 6.05
C ALA A 180 21.04 -3.26 5.26
N LEU A 181 21.63 -3.97 4.29
CA LEU A 181 20.95 -5.02 3.54
C LEU A 181 20.57 -6.18 4.47
N GLN A 182 21.45 -6.60 5.37
CA GLN A 182 21.13 -7.65 6.34
C GLN A 182 19.95 -7.26 7.23
N ASN A 183 19.91 -6.02 7.73
CA ASN A 183 18.77 -5.50 8.50
C ASN A 183 17.46 -5.57 7.69
N TYR A 184 17.52 -5.23 6.41
CA TYR A 184 16.38 -5.34 5.50
C TYR A 184 15.92 -6.81 5.36
N LEU A 185 16.85 -7.75 5.15
CA LEU A 185 16.52 -9.16 5.01
C LEU A 185 15.93 -9.74 6.32
N ASP A 186 16.47 -9.36 7.47
CA ASP A 186 15.93 -9.75 8.78
C ASP A 186 14.52 -9.19 8.99
N TRP A 187 14.26 -7.96 8.54
CA TRP A 187 12.92 -7.39 8.53
C TRP A 187 11.97 -8.18 7.63
N VAL A 188 12.37 -8.54 6.41
CA VAL A 188 11.56 -9.38 5.50
C VAL A 188 11.24 -10.73 6.14
N GLN A 189 12.22 -11.36 6.79
CA GLN A 189 11.99 -12.60 7.53
C GLN A 189 10.97 -12.40 8.65
N ALA A 190 11.12 -11.37 9.48
CA ALA A 190 10.16 -11.09 10.56
C ALA A 190 8.74 -10.82 10.04
N GLN A 191 8.59 -10.20 8.86
CA GLN A 191 7.28 -9.94 8.25
C GLN A 191 6.58 -11.20 7.74
N TYR A 192 7.33 -12.18 7.22
CA TYR A 192 6.75 -13.32 6.49
C TYR A 192 7.01 -14.70 7.12
N ASP A 193 7.77 -14.78 8.23
CA ASP A 193 8.08 -16.03 8.92
C ASP A 193 6.82 -16.73 9.46
N THR A 194 5.83 -15.96 9.90
CA THR A 194 4.59 -16.50 10.43
C THR A 194 3.37 -16.07 9.62
N MET A 195 2.36 -16.94 9.60
CA MET A 195 1.06 -16.69 8.99
C MET A 195 -0.02 -17.04 9.99
N ARG A 196 -1.12 -16.27 9.97
CA ARG A 196 -2.36 -16.64 10.62
C ARG A 196 -3.37 -17.03 9.55
N VAL A 197 -3.68 -18.32 9.46
CA VAL A 197 -4.81 -18.79 8.64
C VAL A 197 -6.07 -18.75 9.49
N LEU A 198 -7.22 -18.49 8.88
CA LEU A 198 -8.53 -18.38 9.52
C LEU A 198 -8.72 -19.34 10.71
N SER A 199 -9.35 -18.86 11.79
CA SER A 199 -9.54 -19.59 13.06
C SER A 199 -8.27 -19.88 13.89
N MET A 200 -7.06 -19.67 13.36
CA MET A 200 -5.84 -19.89 14.15
C MET A 200 -5.69 -18.78 15.20
N THR A 201 -5.66 -19.18 16.46
CA THR A 201 -5.54 -18.30 17.63
C THR A 201 -4.15 -17.70 17.78
N ARG A 202 -3.14 -18.43 17.29
CA ARG A 202 -1.74 -18.01 17.26
C ARG A 202 -1.22 -18.09 15.82
N PRO A 203 -0.36 -17.15 15.39
CA PRO A 203 0.40 -17.30 14.15
C PRO A 203 1.18 -18.62 14.19
N VAL A 204 1.23 -19.31 13.06
CA VAL A 204 2.05 -20.51 12.85
C VAL A 204 3.19 -20.19 11.89
N PRO A 205 4.35 -20.87 11.98
CA PRO A 205 5.40 -20.72 10.97
C PRO A 205 4.83 -20.98 9.57
N LEU A 206 5.08 -20.09 8.62
CA LEU A 206 4.56 -20.23 7.25
C LEU A 206 4.97 -21.58 6.65
N GLU A 207 6.20 -22.01 6.93
CA GLU A 207 6.77 -23.25 6.42
C GLU A 207 6.13 -24.52 6.99
N SER A 208 5.52 -24.47 8.19
CA SER A 208 4.88 -25.66 8.77
C SER A 208 3.56 -26.00 8.09
N ILE A 209 2.91 -25.02 7.46
CA ILE A 209 1.63 -25.18 6.77
C ILE A 209 1.75 -25.02 5.26
N TYR A 210 2.90 -24.57 4.76
CA TYR A 210 3.12 -24.37 3.33
C TYR A 210 2.98 -25.68 2.57
N THR A 211 2.22 -25.64 1.49
CA THR A 211 2.10 -26.73 0.52
C THR A 211 2.53 -26.17 -0.82
N ASP A 212 3.37 -26.91 -1.53
CA ASP A 212 3.97 -26.46 -2.79
C ASP A 212 2.92 -25.93 -3.77
N VAL A 213 3.28 -24.89 -4.50
CA VAL A 213 2.45 -24.34 -5.57
C VAL A 213 2.92 -24.91 -6.89
N TYR A 214 2.00 -25.57 -7.60
CA TYR A 214 2.22 -26.04 -8.96
C TYR A 214 1.58 -25.09 -9.94
N VAL A 215 2.18 -24.99 -11.12
CA VAL A 215 1.68 -24.12 -12.17
C VAL A 215 1.72 -24.82 -13.53
N LEU A 216 0.90 -24.34 -14.44
CA LEU A 216 0.75 -24.80 -15.81
C LEU A 216 1.23 -23.69 -16.75
N ARG A 217 2.14 -24.00 -17.68
CA ARG A 217 2.58 -23.03 -18.69
C ARG A 217 1.44 -22.73 -19.67
N LYS A 218 1.13 -21.44 -19.85
CA LYS A 218 0.07 -20.97 -20.73
C LYS A 218 0.63 -20.41 -22.04
N GLU A 219 1.29 -21.24 -22.85
CA GLU A 219 1.77 -20.79 -24.17
C GLU A 219 0.62 -20.45 -25.14
N ARG A 220 -0.64 -20.85 -24.86
CA ARG A 220 -1.78 -20.76 -25.80
C ARG A 220 -3.00 -19.93 -25.36
N TYR A 221 -2.99 -19.27 -24.19
CA TYR A 221 -4.22 -18.66 -23.61
C TYR A 221 -4.75 -17.36 -24.26
N TRP A 222 -4.03 -16.83 -25.24
CA TRP A 222 -4.35 -15.55 -25.88
C TRP A 222 -4.41 -15.65 -27.41
N ARG A 223 -4.46 -16.87 -27.97
CA ARG A 223 -4.69 -17.03 -29.43
C ARG A 223 -6.16 -16.94 -29.82
N GLU A 224 -7.07 -16.93 -28.86
CA GLU A 224 -8.52 -16.85 -29.11
C GLU A 224 -9.02 -15.49 -28.63
N GLU A 225 -9.59 -14.73 -29.56
CA GLU A 225 -10.04 -13.35 -29.39
C GLU A 225 -11.37 -13.24 -28.63
N ASP A 226 -12.03 -14.36 -28.30
CA ASP A 226 -13.36 -14.35 -27.67
C ASP A 226 -13.33 -14.73 -26.17
N THR A 227 -13.84 -13.83 -25.32
CA THR A 227 -14.02 -14.02 -23.88
C THR A 227 -14.91 -15.22 -23.51
N ALA A 228 -15.87 -15.60 -24.36
CA ALA A 228 -16.78 -16.72 -24.11
C ALA A 228 -16.13 -18.10 -24.34
N GLU A 229 -15.30 -18.23 -25.39
CA GLU A 229 -14.53 -19.46 -25.64
C GLU A 229 -13.47 -19.69 -24.56
N ARG A 230 -12.85 -18.61 -24.07
CA ARG A 230 -11.93 -18.66 -22.93
C ARG A 230 -12.60 -19.32 -21.73
N GLU A 231 -13.86 -18.98 -21.43
CA GLU A 231 -14.61 -19.51 -20.31
C GLU A 231 -14.93 -21.01 -20.45
N GLN A 232 -15.34 -21.45 -21.63
CA GLN A 232 -15.51 -22.88 -21.92
C GLN A 232 -14.19 -23.63 -21.82
N LEU A 233 -13.08 -23.05 -22.30
CA LEU A 233 -11.74 -23.63 -22.17
C LEU A 233 -11.22 -23.64 -20.73
N PHE A 234 -11.46 -22.59 -19.94
CA PHE A 234 -11.08 -22.51 -18.52
C PHE A 234 -11.83 -23.57 -17.69
N ALA A 235 -13.13 -23.76 -17.94
CA ALA A 235 -13.96 -24.74 -17.24
C ALA A 235 -13.73 -26.18 -17.73
N HIS A 236 -13.63 -26.41 -19.04
CA HIS A 236 -13.41 -27.74 -19.62
C HIS A 236 -11.97 -28.24 -19.45
N ARG A 237 -10.96 -27.36 -19.43
CA ARG A 237 -9.55 -27.80 -19.27
C ARG A 237 -9.10 -28.05 -17.84
N ARG A 238 -9.92 -27.71 -16.83
CA ARG A 238 -9.71 -28.14 -15.44
C ARG A 238 -9.53 -29.66 -15.33
N ASN A 239 -10.17 -30.40 -16.24
CA ASN A 239 -10.11 -31.86 -16.35
C ASN A 239 -9.14 -32.38 -17.43
N SER A 240 -8.43 -31.52 -18.17
CA SER A 240 -7.59 -31.94 -19.32
C SER A 240 -6.08 -31.89 -19.07
N PHE A 241 -5.63 -31.19 -18.02
CA PHE A 241 -4.21 -31.14 -17.68
C PHE A 241 -3.85 -32.32 -16.79
N THR A 242 -2.91 -33.14 -17.24
CA THR A 242 -2.40 -34.28 -16.50
C THR A 242 -1.38 -33.82 -15.45
N GLU A 243 -1.03 -34.67 -14.48
CA GLU A 243 0.04 -34.36 -13.52
C GLU A 243 1.36 -34.00 -14.21
N ASN A 244 1.63 -34.59 -15.39
CA ASN A 244 2.83 -34.33 -16.19
C ASN A 244 2.93 -32.92 -16.77
N ASP A 245 1.82 -32.16 -16.82
CA ASP A 245 1.81 -30.78 -17.31
C ASP A 245 2.17 -29.76 -16.21
N ARG A 246 2.28 -30.21 -14.96
CA ARG A 246 2.51 -29.37 -13.78
C ARG A 246 3.99 -29.18 -13.54
N THR A 247 4.39 -27.93 -13.33
CA THR A 247 5.75 -27.57 -12.90
C THR A 247 5.68 -26.92 -11.52
N ALA A 248 6.66 -27.23 -10.65
CA ALA A 248 6.81 -26.51 -9.40
C ALA A 248 6.99 -25.01 -9.65
N GLY A 249 6.24 -24.17 -8.95
CA GLY A 249 6.26 -22.71 -9.15
C GLY A 249 7.67 -22.14 -9.00
N VAL A 250 8.46 -22.68 -8.07
CA VAL A 250 9.86 -22.30 -7.83
C VAL A 250 10.75 -22.63 -9.04
N ALA A 251 10.54 -23.79 -9.66
CA ALA A 251 11.36 -24.23 -10.80
C ALA A 251 11.22 -23.31 -12.02
N ILE A 252 10.12 -22.57 -12.11
CA ILE A 252 9.90 -21.60 -13.20
C ILE A 252 10.73 -20.33 -13.04
N LEU A 253 11.10 -19.95 -11.82
CA LEU A 253 11.98 -18.80 -11.58
C LEU A 253 13.39 -18.99 -12.15
N ALA A 254 13.79 -20.24 -12.41
CA ALA A 254 15.05 -20.57 -13.09
C ALA A 254 14.94 -20.53 -14.62
N GLN A 255 13.73 -20.48 -15.16
CA GLN A 255 13.47 -20.60 -16.60
C GLN A 255 13.18 -19.24 -17.26
N THR A 256 12.77 -18.24 -16.49
CA THR A 256 12.37 -16.92 -16.97
C THR A 256 12.46 -15.88 -15.87
N ASN A 257 12.83 -14.66 -16.26
CA ASN A 257 12.94 -13.52 -15.35
C ASN A 257 11.70 -12.63 -15.37
N ARG A 258 10.75 -12.88 -16.27
CA ARG A 258 9.53 -12.08 -16.40
C ARG A 258 8.34 -13.04 -16.37
N LEU A 259 7.70 -13.12 -15.20
CA LEU A 259 6.64 -14.07 -14.95
C LEU A 259 5.33 -13.35 -14.64
N PHE A 260 4.27 -13.85 -15.26
CA PHE A 260 2.90 -13.47 -14.95
C PHE A 260 2.12 -14.68 -14.45
N MET A 261 1.74 -14.66 -13.18
CA MET A 261 1.07 -15.76 -12.50
C MET A 261 -0.43 -15.47 -12.34
N VAL A 262 -1.22 -16.18 -13.12
CA VAL A 262 -2.68 -16.05 -13.12
C VAL A 262 -3.30 -17.16 -12.28
N GLY A 263 -4.29 -16.85 -11.45
CA GLY A 263 -4.95 -17.90 -10.68
C GLY A 263 -6.27 -17.46 -10.07
N GLN A 264 -7.17 -18.42 -9.85
CA GLN A 264 -8.45 -18.16 -9.20
C GLN A 264 -8.25 -17.60 -7.79
N PRO A 265 -9.28 -16.99 -7.18
CA PRO A 265 -9.21 -16.56 -5.80
C PRO A 265 -8.92 -17.74 -4.85
N GLY A 266 -8.09 -17.52 -3.83
CA GLY A 266 -7.81 -18.55 -2.81
C GLY A 266 -6.87 -19.68 -3.22
N VAL A 267 -6.28 -19.63 -4.43
CA VAL A 267 -5.31 -20.63 -4.91
C VAL A 267 -3.90 -20.48 -4.34
N GLY A 268 -3.67 -19.49 -3.47
CA GLY A 268 -2.39 -19.36 -2.76
C GLY A 268 -1.33 -18.50 -3.45
N LYS A 269 -1.69 -17.62 -4.40
CA LYS A 269 -0.76 -16.69 -5.06
C LYS A 269 0.02 -15.82 -4.06
N THR A 270 -0.69 -15.08 -3.21
CA THR A 270 -0.09 -14.26 -2.15
C THR A 270 0.78 -15.08 -1.21
N THR A 271 0.31 -16.26 -0.80
CA THR A 271 1.08 -17.19 0.05
C THR A 271 2.36 -17.65 -0.64
N PHE A 272 2.33 -17.92 -1.94
CA PHE A 272 3.50 -18.29 -2.74
C PHE A 272 4.53 -17.16 -2.78
N LEU A 273 4.10 -15.91 -3.03
CA LEU A 273 4.99 -14.76 -3.08
C LEU A 273 5.64 -14.50 -1.72
N ARG A 274 4.87 -14.54 -0.63
CA ARG A 274 5.42 -14.39 0.73
C ARG A 274 6.42 -15.49 1.06
N TRP A 275 6.13 -16.73 0.66
CA TRP A 275 7.05 -17.85 0.81
C TRP A 275 8.34 -17.64 -0.01
N LEU A 276 8.25 -17.15 -1.25
CA LEU A 276 9.42 -16.81 -2.06
C LEU A 276 10.25 -15.69 -1.41
N ALA A 277 9.61 -14.64 -0.91
CA ALA A 277 10.28 -13.55 -0.21
C ALA A 277 11.04 -14.06 1.03
N LEU A 278 10.39 -14.90 1.85
CA LEU A 278 10.99 -15.52 3.02
C LEU A 278 12.20 -16.40 2.67
N ARG A 279 12.06 -17.26 1.65
CA ARG A 279 13.13 -18.16 1.20
C ARG A 279 14.32 -17.40 0.62
N ALA A 280 14.06 -16.33 -0.15
CA ALA A 280 15.08 -15.44 -0.68
C ALA A 280 15.80 -14.67 0.43
N ALA A 281 15.07 -14.15 1.43
CA ALA A 281 15.65 -13.44 2.56
C ALA A 281 16.48 -14.34 3.48
N ARG A 282 16.20 -15.65 3.50
CA ARG A 282 16.99 -16.69 4.17
C ARG A 282 18.13 -17.25 3.32
N GLU A 283 18.31 -16.76 2.10
CA GLU A 283 19.28 -17.26 1.13
C GLU A 283 19.12 -18.76 0.79
N THR A 284 17.91 -19.29 0.99
CA THR A 284 17.57 -20.70 0.68
C THR A 284 17.01 -20.86 -0.74
N LEU A 285 16.82 -19.75 -1.46
CA LEU A 285 16.40 -19.73 -2.85
C LEU A 285 17.59 -19.42 -3.75
N ALA A 286 17.84 -20.26 -4.76
CA ALA A 286 18.93 -20.08 -5.71
C ALA A 286 18.43 -19.57 -7.08
N PRO A 287 19.17 -18.66 -7.75
CA PRO A 287 20.30 -17.88 -7.21
C PRO A 287 19.83 -16.88 -6.14
N ALA A 288 20.76 -16.46 -5.29
CA ALA A 288 20.50 -15.47 -4.24
C ALA A 288 20.06 -14.14 -4.86
N ARG A 289 18.93 -13.61 -4.38
CA ARG A 289 18.32 -12.36 -4.85
C ARG A 289 17.69 -11.61 -3.69
N ILE A 290 17.70 -10.28 -3.76
CA ILE A 290 17.08 -9.38 -2.80
C ILE A 290 15.57 -9.38 -3.07
N PRO A 291 14.73 -9.92 -2.16
CA PRO A 291 13.29 -9.97 -2.37
C PRO A 291 12.65 -8.61 -2.09
N LEU A 292 11.80 -8.13 -3.00
CA LEU A 292 10.95 -6.97 -2.79
C LEU A 292 9.49 -7.38 -3.01
N TYR A 293 8.76 -7.54 -1.91
CA TYR A 293 7.33 -7.84 -1.97
C TYR A 293 6.50 -6.55 -1.96
N VAL A 294 5.72 -6.34 -3.00
CA VAL A 294 4.88 -5.16 -3.18
C VAL A 294 3.45 -5.59 -3.44
N GLU A 295 2.54 -5.21 -2.55
CA GLU A 295 1.10 -5.34 -2.80
C GLU A 295 0.66 -4.22 -3.76
N LEU A 296 0.36 -4.56 -5.01
CA LEU A 296 0.04 -3.60 -6.07
C LEU A 296 -1.18 -2.74 -5.75
N ARG A 297 -2.12 -3.26 -4.95
CA ARG A 297 -3.25 -2.47 -4.44
C ARG A 297 -2.86 -1.20 -3.67
N ARG A 298 -1.63 -1.11 -3.12
CA ARG A 298 -1.13 0.11 -2.48
C ARG A 298 -0.99 1.28 -3.47
N MET A 299 -0.84 1.00 -4.76
CA MET A 299 -0.85 2.02 -5.83
C MET A 299 -2.15 2.82 -5.90
N ASN A 300 -3.24 2.33 -5.29
CA ASN A 300 -4.51 3.05 -5.26
C ASN A 300 -4.47 4.32 -4.40
N SER A 301 -3.61 4.33 -3.37
CA SER A 301 -3.43 5.47 -2.46
C SER A 301 -2.00 6.03 -2.47
N TRP A 302 -1.06 5.38 -3.15
CA TRP A 302 0.30 5.88 -3.31
C TRP A 302 0.34 7.02 -4.32
N GLU A 303 1.01 8.11 -3.96
CA GLU A 303 1.15 9.31 -4.80
C GLU A 303 2.33 9.22 -5.78
N GLY A 304 3.27 8.30 -5.55
CA GLY A 304 4.43 8.07 -6.41
C GLY A 304 4.26 6.95 -7.45
N SER A 305 5.39 6.52 -8.01
CA SER A 305 5.46 5.39 -8.95
C SER A 305 5.54 4.04 -8.22
N LEU A 306 5.31 2.95 -8.94
CA LEU A 306 5.56 1.58 -8.52
C LEU A 306 7.03 1.37 -8.17
N PHE A 307 7.94 2.04 -8.88
CA PHE A 307 9.37 2.00 -8.53
C PHE A 307 9.62 2.62 -7.16
N SER A 308 9.07 3.80 -6.87
CA SER A 308 9.24 4.43 -5.56
C SER A 308 8.52 3.64 -4.46
N LEU A 309 7.38 3.01 -4.75
CA LEU A 309 6.71 2.11 -3.81
C LEU A 309 7.56 0.87 -3.50
N ALA A 310 8.24 0.30 -4.50
CA ALA A 310 9.14 -0.83 -4.33
C ALA A 310 10.38 -0.42 -3.51
N ALA A 311 10.99 0.72 -3.83
CA ALA A 311 12.10 1.29 -3.07
C ALA A 311 11.72 1.61 -1.62
N HIS A 312 10.50 2.08 -1.39
CA HIS A 312 10.00 2.36 -0.05
C HIS A 312 9.96 1.10 0.84
N GLN A 313 9.86 -0.11 0.27
CA GLN A 313 9.99 -1.34 1.07
C GLN A 313 11.37 -1.46 1.73
N LEU A 314 12.43 -1.03 1.04
CA LEU A 314 13.79 -0.99 1.59
C LEU A 314 13.86 -0.04 2.79
N THR A 315 13.26 1.15 2.64
CA THR A 315 13.20 2.16 3.71
C THR A 315 12.45 1.64 4.94
N LEU A 316 11.32 0.93 4.75
CA LEU A 316 10.57 0.32 5.86
C LEU A 316 11.39 -0.72 6.63
N GLY A 317 12.30 -1.43 5.95
CA GLY A 317 13.24 -2.36 6.57
C GLY A 317 14.54 -1.71 7.05
N GLY A 318 14.62 -0.38 7.11
CA GLY A 318 15.76 0.35 7.66
C GLY A 318 16.92 0.57 6.69
N PHE A 319 16.75 0.31 5.39
CA PHE A 319 17.74 0.59 4.36
C PHE A 319 17.58 2.03 3.82
N PRO A 320 18.55 2.94 4.03
CA PRO A 320 18.47 4.33 3.57
C PRO A 320 18.72 4.43 2.06
N ASP A 321 18.22 5.49 1.43
CA ASP A 321 18.48 5.81 0.01
C ASP A 321 18.10 4.67 -0.96
N GLY A 322 16.94 4.05 -0.73
CA GLY A 322 16.51 2.83 -1.41
C GLY A 322 16.31 2.95 -2.92
N GLU A 323 15.99 4.14 -3.45
CA GLU A 323 15.71 4.32 -4.89
C GLU A 323 16.97 4.16 -5.75
N ASP A 324 18.05 4.87 -5.42
CA ASP A 324 19.32 4.81 -6.17
C ASP A 324 19.86 3.37 -6.19
N ARG A 325 19.85 2.70 -5.04
CA ARG A 325 20.35 1.33 -4.92
C ARG A 325 19.46 0.30 -5.58
N LEU A 326 18.15 0.50 -5.56
CA LEU A 326 17.22 -0.38 -6.26
C LEU A 326 17.47 -0.38 -7.78
N ASP A 327 17.72 0.78 -8.39
CA ASP A 327 18.04 0.83 -9.82
C ASP A 327 19.30 0.05 -10.16
N ASP A 328 20.37 0.24 -9.38
CA ASP A 328 21.62 -0.50 -9.55
C ASP A 328 21.43 -2.01 -9.42
N TRP A 329 20.75 -2.47 -8.36
CA TRP A 329 20.50 -3.90 -8.13
C TRP A 329 19.60 -4.51 -9.20
N LEU A 330 18.60 -3.76 -9.70
CA LEU A 330 17.77 -4.20 -10.81
C LEU A 330 18.63 -4.44 -12.06
N ARG A 331 19.48 -3.47 -12.43
CA ARG A 331 20.38 -3.58 -13.60
C ARG A 331 21.39 -4.71 -13.45
N GLN A 332 21.87 -4.97 -12.24
CA GLN A 332 22.80 -6.06 -11.91
C GLN A 332 22.15 -7.44 -11.85
N GLY A 333 20.82 -7.55 -11.95
CA GLY A 333 20.12 -8.83 -11.89
C GLY A 333 19.92 -9.39 -10.48
N ARG A 334 20.13 -8.57 -9.44
CA ARG A 334 20.15 -9.02 -8.03
C ARG A 334 18.78 -9.04 -7.37
N VAL A 335 17.72 -8.60 -8.05
CA VAL A 335 16.40 -8.37 -7.43
C VAL A 335 15.41 -9.49 -7.76
N LEU A 336 14.62 -9.87 -6.77
CA LEU A 336 13.39 -10.65 -6.93
C LEU A 336 12.20 -9.75 -6.58
N LEU A 337 11.61 -9.11 -7.58
CA LEU A 337 10.48 -8.20 -7.42
C LEU A 337 9.16 -8.98 -7.53
N LEU A 338 8.42 -9.05 -6.42
CA LEU A 338 7.19 -9.81 -6.26
C LEU A 338 6.01 -8.84 -6.17
N LEU A 339 5.28 -8.70 -7.27
CA LEU A 339 4.17 -7.77 -7.43
C LEU A 339 2.84 -8.50 -7.25
N ASP A 340 2.18 -8.31 -6.11
CA ASP A 340 1.00 -9.07 -5.71
C ASP A 340 -0.32 -8.32 -5.98
N GLY A 341 -1.26 -8.95 -6.68
CA GLY A 341 -2.65 -8.52 -6.75
C GLY A 341 -2.92 -7.39 -7.75
N LEU A 342 -2.49 -7.53 -9.01
CA LEU A 342 -2.81 -6.53 -10.05
C LEU A 342 -4.34 -6.32 -10.21
N ASP A 343 -5.14 -7.36 -9.94
CA ASP A 343 -6.61 -7.29 -9.98
C ASP A 343 -7.23 -6.36 -8.93
N GLU A 344 -6.48 -6.03 -7.89
CA GLU A 344 -6.90 -5.19 -6.78
C GLU A 344 -6.52 -3.70 -7.02
N VAL A 345 -5.84 -3.39 -8.13
CA VAL A 345 -5.60 -2.01 -8.60
C VAL A 345 -6.89 -1.47 -9.25
N LEU A 346 -7.29 -0.26 -8.84
CA LEU A 346 -8.45 0.45 -9.37
C LEU A 346 -8.33 0.69 -10.87
N SER A 347 -9.46 0.61 -11.57
CA SER A 347 -9.51 0.68 -13.03
C SER A 347 -8.87 1.95 -13.59
N GLU A 348 -8.99 3.07 -12.89
CA GLU A 348 -8.46 4.38 -13.28
C GLU A 348 -6.92 4.43 -13.24
N ARG A 349 -6.29 3.65 -12.35
CA ARG A 349 -4.83 3.58 -12.19
C ARG A 349 -4.20 2.38 -12.90
N ARG A 350 -5.01 1.38 -13.25
CA ARG A 350 -4.54 0.09 -13.80
C ARG A 350 -3.66 0.25 -15.04
N ASN A 351 -4.00 1.16 -15.95
CA ASN A 351 -3.21 1.38 -17.15
C ASN A 351 -1.82 1.96 -16.83
N ALA A 352 -1.74 2.97 -15.97
CA ALA A 352 -0.47 3.54 -15.53
C ALA A 352 0.41 2.49 -14.84
N VAL A 353 -0.16 1.71 -13.91
CA VAL A 353 0.56 0.63 -13.23
C VAL A 353 1.05 -0.43 -14.23
N ASN A 354 0.25 -0.77 -15.25
CA ASN A 354 0.68 -1.69 -16.29
C ASN A 354 1.87 -1.15 -17.10
N ASP A 355 1.85 0.14 -17.46
CA ASP A 355 2.98 0.76 -18.17
C ASP A 355 4.25 0.76 -17.31
N GLU A 356 4.13 1.09 -16.03
CA GLU A 356 5.25 1.06 -15.09
C GLU A 356 5.82 -0.35 -14.87
N ILE A 357 4.97 -1.38 -14.80
CA ILE A 357 5.41 -2.79 -14.77
C ILE A 357 6.20 -3.12 -16.04
N ALA A 358 5.69 -2.74 -17.21
CA ALA A 358 6.35 -3.01 -18.48
C ALA A 358 7.72 -2.30 -18.56
N ASP A 359 7.83 -1.09 -18.03
CA ASP A 359 9.08 -0.33 -18.00
C ASP A 359 10.09 -0.90 -17.00
N LEU A 360 9.65 -1.34 -15.82
CA LEU A 360 10.49 -2.09 -14.88
C LEU A 360 11.03 -3.38 -15.51
N GLN A 361 10.19 -4.13 -16.23
CA GLN A 361 10.61 -5.34 -16.92
C GLN A 361 11.73 -5.05 -17.93
N LYS A 362 11.66 -3.95 -18.68
CA LYS A 362 12.70 -3.58 -19.67
C LYS A 362 14.06 -3.27 -19.02
N ARG A 363 14.10 -2.58 -17.87
CA ARG A 363 15.34 -2.16 -17.19
C ARG A 363 15.92 -3.18 -16.20
N SER A 364 15.21 -4.27 -15.93
CA SER A 364 15.50 -5.22 -14.84
C SER A 364 16.65 -6.22 -15.07
N GLY A 365 17.41 -6.15 -16.15
CA GLY A 365 18.54 -7.08 -16.39
C GLY A 365 18.15 -8.56 -16.21
N GLU A 366 18.88 -9.29 -15.37
CA GLU A 366 18.55 -10.68 -14.97
C GLU A 366 17.66 -10.80 -13.72
N SER A 367 17.15 -9.67 -13.21
CA SER A 367 16.29 -9.64 -12.03
C SER A 367 14.94 -10.27 -12.37
N VAL A 368 14.38 -11.01 -11.42
CA VAL A 368 13.11 -11.70 -11.62
C VAL A 368 11.97 -10.80 -11.18
N ILE A 369 11.05 -10.51 -12.09
CA ILE A 369 9.79 -9.83 -11.81
C ILE A 369 8.66 -10.84 -11.94
N LEU A 370 7.93 -11.06 -10.85
CA LEU A 370 6.75 -11.92 -10.80
C LEU A 370 5.53 -11.08 -10.47
N VAL A 371 4.56 -11.02 -11.39
CA VAL A 371 3.28 -10.35 -11.18
C VAL A 371 2.16 -11.38 -10.97
N THR A 372 1.29 -11.17 -9.99
CA THR A 372 0.10 -12.01 -9.79
C THR A 372 -1.19 -11.30 -10.18
N CYS A 373 -2.14 -12.04 -10.75
CA CYS A 373 -3.49 -11.52 -11.01
C CYS A 373 -4.58 -12.62 -10.97
N ARG A 374 -5.85 -12.18 -10.98
CA ARG A 374 -7.01 -13.03 -11.32
C ARG A 374 -7.26 -13.06 -12.83
N PRO A 375 -7.72 -14.20 -13.39
CA PRO A 375 -7.95 -14.39 -14.84
C PRO A 375 -8.80 -13.33 -15.56
N HIS A 376 -9.69 -12.64 -14.84
CA HIS A 376 -10.67 -11.69 -15.41
C HIS A 376 -10.30 -10.22 -15.21
N ALA A 377 -9.14 -9.93 -14.62
CA ALA A 377 -8.74 -8.57 -14.30
C ALA A 377 -7.82 -7.91 -15.34
N GLU A 378 -7.22 -8.71 -16.22
CA GLU A 378 -6.20 -8.25 -17.15
C GLU A 378 -6.76 -8.18 -18.57
N THR A 379 -6.92 -6.97 -19.07
CA THR A 379 -7.38 -6.67 -20.45
C THR A 379 -6.23 -6.50 -21.44
N ARG A 380 -4.98 -6.34 -20.95
CA ARG A 380 -3.78 -6.06 -21.76
C ARG A 380 -2.73 -7.14 -21.57
N ARG A 381 -2.18 -7.65 -22.67
CA ARG A 381 -1.08 -8.63 -22.64
C ARG A 381 0.26 -7.91 -22.53
N PHE A 382 1.11 -8.36 -21.60
CA PHE A 382 2.51 -7.96 -21.54
C PHE A 382 3.32 -8.75 -22.58
N GLU A 383 4.14 -8.02 -23.34
CA GLU A 383 5.06 -8.62 -24.32
C GLU A 383 6.29 -9.22 -23.62
N HIS A 384 6.84 -10.31 -24.18
CA HIS A 384 8.05 -10.96 -23.66
C HIS A 384 7.94 -11.44 -22.19
N VAL A 385 6.73 -11.74 -21.73
CA VAL A 385 6.46 -12.31 -20.40
C VAL A 385 5.98 -13.75 -20.53
N THR A 386 6.43 -14.60 -19.60
CA THR A 386 5.94 -15.97 -19.47
C THR A 386 4.67 -15.99 -18.62
N TYR A 387 3.56 -16.36 -19.24
CA TYR A 387 2.29 -16.54 -18.52
C TYR A 387 2.20 -17.97 -17.98
N VAL A 388 1.95 -18.08 -16.68
CA VAL A 388 1.67 -19.35 -16.00
C VAL A 388 0.37 -19.25 -15.24
N GLN A 389 -0.31 -20.38 -15.07
CA GLN A 389 -1.47 -20.46 -14.20
C GLN A 389 -1.22 -21.34 -13.01
N VAL A 390 -1.60 -20.86 -11.83
CA VAL A 390 -1.61 -21.70 -10.63
C VAL A 390 -2.56 -22.87 -10.85
N ALA A 391 -2.01 -24.07 -10.70
CA ALA A 391 -2.75 -25.31 -10.78
C ALA A 391 -3.54 -25.52 -9.48
N ASP A 392 -4.71 -26.10 -9.62
CA ASP A 392 -5.47 -26.66 -8.50
C ASP A 392 -4.61 -27.68 -7.74
N PHE A 393 -4.81 -27.84 -6.42
CA PHE A 393 -4.12 -28.88 -5.65
C PHE A 393 -4.36 -30.29 -6.24
N THR A 394 -3.29 -31.07 -6.28
CA THR A 394 -3.33 -32.53 -6.45
C THR A 394 -3.87 -33.19 -5.18
N GLU A 395 -4.25 -34.46 -5.26
CA GLU A 395 -4.63 -35.24 -4.09
C GLU A 395 -3.48 -35.34 -3.08
N SER A 396 -2.24 -35.46 -3.53
CA SER A 396 -1.06 -35.47 -2.65
C SER A 396 -0.88 -34.14 -1.92
N GLN A 397 -1.08 -32.99 -2.60
CA GLN A 397 -1.06 -31.67 -1.95
C GLN A 397 -2.20 -31.49 -0.95
N VAL A 398 -3.41 -31.98 -1.25
CA VAL A 398 -4.54 -31.99 -0.29
C VAL A 398 -4.17 -32.81 0.95
N ASN A 399 -3.61 -34.01 0.76
CA ASN A 399 -3.17 -34.87 1.85
C ASN A 399 -2.11 -34.19 2.73
N THR A 400 -1.08 -33.60 2.12
CA THR A 400 -0.03 -32.84 2.84
C THR A 400 -0.63 -31.68 3.62
N PHE A 401 -1.48 -30.88 2.99
CA PHE A 401 -2.12 -29.74 3.64
C PHE A 401 -2.95 -30.17 4.85
N VAL A 402 -3.79 -31.21 4.71
CA VAL A 402 -4.64 -31.72 5.80
C VAL A 402 -3.81 -32.28 6.95
N ARG A 403 -2.75 -33.04 6.65
CA ARG A 403 -1.86 -33.57 7.69
C ARG A 403 -1.15 -32.46 8.46
N ASN A 404 -0.62 -31.46 7.75
CA ASN A 404 0.02 -30.30 8.37
C ASN A 404 -0.98 -29.47 9.19
N TRP A 405 -2.21 -29.31 8.71
CA TRP A 405 -3.27 -28.58 9.41
C TRP A 405 -3.67 -29.26 10.72
N PHE A 406 -3.78 -30.58 10.72
CA PHE A 406 -4.16 -31.39 11.87
C PHE A 406 -2.95 -32.06 12.54
N ASP A 407 -1.76 -31.46 12.49
CA ASP A 407 -0.56 -32.03 13.09
C ASP A 407 -0.75 -32.36 14.58
N ALA A 408 -1.47 -31.49 15.31
CA ALA A 408 -1.82 -31.71 16.71
C ALA A 408 -2.98 -32.71 16.95
N ASP A 409 -3.72 -33.13 15.91
CA ASP A 409 -4.82 -34.10 15.97
C ASP A 409 -4.85 -34.97 14.70
N ALA A 410 -3.79 -35.75 14.49
CA ALA A 410 -3.60 -36.56 13.29
C ALA A 410 -4.79 -37.50 13.01
N ALA A 411 -5.44 -38.03 14.05
CA ALA A 411 -6.61 -38.90 13.92
C ALA A 411 -7.78 -38.19 13.24
N ARG A 412 -7.98 -36.90 13.52
CA ARG A 412 -9.00 -36.08 12.85
C ARG A 412 -8.63 -35.79 11.41
N GLY A 413 -7.35 -35.50 11.13
CA GLY A 413 -6.84 -35.36 9.76
C GLY A 413 -7.08 -36.62 8.93
N ASP A 414 -6.72 -37.80 9.44
CA ASP A 414 -6.95 -39.08 8.77
C ASP A 414 -8.45 -39.41 8.64
N SER A 415 -9.29 -38.97 9.58
CA SER A 415 -10.75 -39.08 9.44
C SER A 415 -11.28 -38.21 8.30
N LEU A 416 -10.84 -36.95 8.19
CA LEU A 416 -11.21 -36.05 7.11
C LEU A 416 -10.84 -36.63 5.74
N LEU A 417 -9.62 -37.15 5.61
CA LEU A 417 -9.13 -37.73 4.36
C LEU A 417 -9.94 -38.97 3.96
N ARG A 418 -10.20 -39.89 4.89
CA ARG A 418 -11.04 -41.07 4.63
C ARG A 418 -12.48 -40.71 4.24
N GLU A 419 -13.05 -39.66 4.83
CA GLU A 419 -14.35 -39.17 4.41
C GLU A 419 -14.31 -38.57 2.99
N LEU A 420 -13.27 -37.81 2.64
CA LEU A 420 -13.11 -37.26 1.29
C LEU A 420 -13.02 -38.35 0.21
N GLU A 421 -12.44 -39.52 0.52
CA GLU A 421 -12.33 -40.65 -0.41
C GLU A 421 -13.70 -41.26 -0.81
N LYS A 422 -14.76 -41.02 -0.03
CA LYS A 422 -16.09 -41.57 -0.35
C LYS A 422 -16.68 -40.96 -1.61
N ASN A 423 -17.32 -41.80 -2.42
CA ASN A 423 -17.92 -41.39 -3.70
C ASN A 423 -19.02 -40.33 -3.55
N GLU A 424 -19.80 -40.38 -2.47
CA GLU A 424 -20.86 -39.39 -2.17
C GLU A 424 -20.33 -37.96 -1.92
N HIS A 425 -19.02 -37.80 -1.75
CA HIS A 425 -18.37 -36.52 -1.46
C HIS A 425 -17.53 -36.00 -2.63
N GLN A 426 -17.78 -36.49 -3.86
CA GLN A 426 -17.09 -36.03 -5.06
C GLN A 426 -17.19 -34.52 -5.27
N SER A 427 -18.35 -33.90 -5.06
CA SER A 427 -18.52 -32.44 -5.19
C SER A 427 -17.70 -31.65 -4.16
N ILE A 428 -17.43 -32.23 -3.00
CA ILE A 428 -16.63 -31.62 -1.93
C ILE A 428 -15.14 -31.77 -2.20
N ARG A 429 -14.71 -32.90 -2.76
CA ARG A 429 -13.34 -33.07 -3.28
C ARG A 429 -12.96 -32.01 -4.32
N GLU A 430 -13.91 -31.56 -5.14
CA GLU A 430 -13.65 -30.44 -6.06
C GLU A 430 -13.38 -29.11 -5.33
N LEU A 431 -13.93 -28.92 -4.12
CA LEU A 431 -13.65 -27.72 -3.32
C LEU A 431 -12.26 -27.79 -2.68
N THR A 432 -11.80 -28.98 -2.29
CA THR A 432 -10.49 -29.15 -1.63
C THR A 432 -9.31 -28.85 -2.54
N ARG A 433 -9.56 -28.78 -3.85
CA ARG A 433 -8.58 -28.37 -4.86
C ARG A 433 -8.12 -26.91 -4.71
N THR A 434 -8.89 -26.07 -4.01
CA THR A 434 -8.52 -24.68 -3.71
C THR A 434 -8.06 -24.56 -2.25
N PRO A 435 -6.80 -24.15 -1.96
CA PRO A 435 -6.26 -24.08 -0.60
C PRO A 435 -7.15 -23.35 0.42
N LEU A 436 -7.73 -22.20 0.05
CA LEU A 436 -8.63 -21.48 0.97
C LEU A 436 -9.90 -22.27 1.31
N LEU A 437 -10.51 -22.93 0.33
CA LEU A 437 -11.71 -23.74 0.56
C LEU A 437 -11.36 -24.99 1.38
N LEU A 438 -10.18 -25.58 1.16
CA LEU A 438 -9.67 -26.66 1.98
C LEU A 438 -9.46 -26.21 3.44
N ALA A 439 -8.88 -25.02 3.68
CA ALA A 439 -8.74 -24.47 5.01
C ALA A 439 -10.11 -24.27 5.70
N LEU A 440 -11.09 -23.69 5.00
CA LEU A 440 -12.47 -23.56 5.50
C LEU A 440 -13.10 -24.91 5.80
N LEU A 441 -12.82 -25.93 4.98
CA LEU A 441 -13.31 -27.29 5.20
C LEU A 441 -12.70 -27.90 6.45
N CYS A 442 -11.39 -27.75 6.66
CA CYS A 442 -10.72 -28.19 7.87
C CYS A 442 -11.33 -27.53 9.11
N ILE A 443 -11.59 -26.22 9.09
CA ILE A 443 -12.25 -25.49 10.19
C ILE A 443 -13.65 -26.04 10.45
N ALA A 444 -14.48 -26.17 9.41
CA ALA A 444 -15.86 -26.64 9.54
C ALA A 444 -15.95 -28.10 10.00
N TYR A 445 -15.03 -28.95 9.55
CA TYR A 445 -14.94 -30.36 9.92
C TYR A 445 -14.42 -30.53 11.35
N ALA A 446 -13.50 -29.67 11.79
CA ALA A 446 -13.00 -29.68 13.16
C ALA A 446 -14.10 -29.44 14.20
N GLU A 447 -15.08 -28.58 13.88
CA GLU A 447 -16.25 -28.34 14.74
C GLU A 447 -17.26 -29.49 14.66
N LYS A 448 -17.59 -29.93 13.44
CA LYS A 448 -18.55 -31.01 13.22
C LYS A 448 -18.13 -31.84 12.01
N PRO A 449 -17.83 -33.14 12.18
CA PRO A 449 -17.26 -34.02 11.15
C PRO A 449 -18.33 -34.47 10.14
N THR A 450 -18.95 -33.50 9.46
CA THR A 450 -19.92 -33.70 8.39
C THR A 450 -19.64 -32.68 7.30
N PHE A 451 -19.74 -33.06 6.03
CA PHE A 451 -19.51 -32.12 4.93
C PHE A 451 -20.72 -31.25 4.63
N PRO A 452 -20.50 -29.98 4.24
CA PRO A 452 -21.55 -29.12 3.70
C PRO A 452 -22.03 -29.66 2.34
N ARG A 453 -23.22 -29.26 1.88
CA ARG A 453 -23.73 -29.65 0.55
C ARG A 453 -23.35 -28.67 -0.55
N GLN A 454 -23.09 -27.41 -0.19
CA GLN A 454 -22.83 -26.32 -1.13
C GLN A 454 -21.71 -25.39 -0.62
N ARG A 455 -21.11 -24.61 -1.53
CA ARG A 455 -20.03 -23.66 -1.20
C ARG A 455 -20.47 -22.61 -0.18
N GLY A 456 -21.64 -22.00 -0.35
CA GLY A 456 -22.16 -21.01 0.61
C GLY A 456 -22.34 -21.58 2.02
N GLU A 457 -22.73 -22.84 2.14
CA GLU A 457 -22.83 -23.55 3.42
C GLU A 457 -21.45 -23.79 4.05
N LEU A 458 -20.45 -24.16 3.25
CA LEU A 458 -19.05 -24.31 3.71
C LEU A 458 -18.56 -23.01 4.36
N TYR A 459 -18.68 -21.89 3.65
CA TYR A 459 -18.32 -20.58 4.19
C TYR A 459 -19.09 -20.26 5.47
N SER A 460 -20.42 -20.44 5.46
CA SER A 460 -21.25 -20.15 6.64
C SER A 460 -20.86 -20.97 7.86
N ARG A 461 -20.57 -22.27 7.69
CA ARG A 461 -20.17 -23.15 8.79
C ARG A 461 -18.80 -22.77 9.33
N ALA A 462 -17.81 -22.59 8.45
CA ALA A 462 -16.45 -22.24 8.86
C ALA A 462 -16.41 -20.88 9.57
N LEU A 463 -17.07 -19.86 9.01
CA LEU A 463 -17.08 -18.51 9.58
C LEU A 463 -17.83 -18.45 10.92
N ARG A 464 -18.88 -19.27 11.10
CA ARG A 464 -19.54 -19.40 12.40
C ARG A 464 -18.57 -19.90 13.47
N VAL A 465 -17.71 -20.86 13.15
CA VAL A 465 -16.66 -21.36 14.06
C VAL A 465 -15.67 -20.25 14.40
N VAL A 466 -15.16 -19.54 13.38
CA VAL A 466 -14.24 -18.41 13.55
C VAL A 466 -14.83 -17.30 14.44
N LEU A 467 -16.12 -17.01 14.28
CA LEU A 467 -16.82 -15.99 15.08
C LEU A 467 -17.19 -16.46 16.50
N ALA A 468 -17.37 -17.77 16.71
CA ALA A 468 -17.74 -18.35 18.00
C ALA A 468 -16.54 -18.62 18.92
N GLN A 469 -15.39 -19.07 18.38
CA GLN A 469 -14.15 -19.25 19.15
C GLN A 469 -13.72 -17.96 19.87
N TRP A 470 -14.03 -16.81 19.25
CA TRP A 470 -13.82 -15.50 19.85
C TRP A 470 -14.53 -15.30 21.20
N ASP A 471 -15.74 -15.83 21.38
CA ASP A 471 -16.48 -15.68 22.64
C ASP A 471 -15.88 -16.55 23.76
N GLY A 472 -15.16 -17.63 23.43
CA GLY A 472 -14.63 -18.61 24.40
C GLY A 472 -13.23 -18.30 24.91
N GLU A 473 -12.36 -17.66 24.11
CA GLU A 473 -10.93 -17.51 24.42
C GLU A 473 -10.60 -16.32 25.34
N ARG A 474 -11.54 -15.38 25.51
CA ARG A 474 -11.40 -14.29 26.48
C ARG A 474 -12.27 -14.55 27.69
N GLY A 475 -11.71 -15.26 28.68
CA GLY A 475 -12.28 -15.39 30.04
C GLY A 475 -12.34 -14.08 30.84
N VAL A 476 -12.32 -12.90 30.19
CA VAL A 476 -12.42 -11.59 30.82
C VAL A 476 -13.79 -11.00 30.50
N LYS A 477 -14.58 -10.78 31.53
CA LYS A 477 -15.92 -10.16 31.48
C LYS A 477 -15.87 -8.82 30.73
N ARG A 478 -16.91 -8.65 29.91
CA ARG A 478 -17.12 -7.69 28.82
C ARG A 478 -17.48 -6.29 29.34
N ASP A 479 -16.86 -5.26 28.77
CA ASP A 479 -17.44 -3.91 28.66
C ASP A 479 -17.38 -3.34 27.23
N SER A 480 -16.88 -4.09 26.24
CA SER A 480 -16.85 -3.60 24.85
C SER A 480 -18.15 -3.87 24.09
N ALA A 481 -18.54 -2.91 23.26
CA ALA A 481 -19.76 -2.99 22.45
C ALA A 481 -19.72 -4.17 21.45
N TYR A 482 -18.56 -4.44 20.85
CA TYR A 482 -18.41 -5.59 19.94
C TYR A 482 -18.57 -6.91 20.71
N GLY A 483 -17.92 -7.06 21.87
CA GLY A 483 -17.93 -8.27 22.69
C GLY A 483 -19.31 -8.73 23.14
N GLN A 484 -20.27 -7.81 23.20
CA GLN A 484 -21.67 -8.09 23.56
C GLN A 484 -22.52 -8.56 22.36
N LEU A 485 -22.03 -8.44 21.12
CA LEU A 485 -22.75 -8.93 19.95
C LEU A 485 -22.83 -10.45 19.96
N THR A 486 -23.96 -10.99 19.50
CA THR A 486 -24.07 -12.43 19.21
C THR A 486 -23.29 -12.77 17.94
N PRO A 487 -22.84 -14.03 17.75
CA PRO A 487 -22.20 -14.47 16.51
C PRO A 487 -22.95 -14.07 15.24
N LYS A 488 -24.29 -14.14 15.27
CA LYS A 488 -25.15 -13.70 14.17
C LYS A 488 -25.01 -12.20 13.88
N ARG A 489 -24.96 -11.34 14.91
CA ARG A 489 -24.81 -9.89 14.71
C ARG A 489 -23.42 -9.49 14.22
N LYS A 490 -22.38 -10.22 14.63
CA LYS A 490 -21.01 -10.03 14.13
C LYS A 490 -20.94 -10.35 12.63
N ASP A 491 -21.57 -11.46 12.24
CA ASP A 491 -21.70 -11.89 10.85
C ASP A 491 -22.48 -10.86 10.00
N GLU A 492 -23.60 -10.35 10.48
CA GLU A 492 -24.36 -9.28 9.81
C GLU A 492 -23.56 -7.97 9.69
N LEU A 493 -22.80 -7.59 10.72
CA LEU A 493 -21.91 -6.43 10.67
C LEU A 493 -20.85 -6.60 9.59
N LEU A 494 -20.17 -7.75 9.53
CA LEU A 494 -19.17 -8.04 8.50
C LEU A 494 -19.79 -8.04 7.10
N ALA A 495 -21.00 -8.58 6.94
CA ALA A 495 -21.78 -8.54 5.70
C ALA A 495 -22.06 -7.09 5.25
N HIS A 496 -22.50 -6.24 6.18
CA HIS A 496 -22.74 -4.82 5.94
C HIS A 496 -21.46 -4.08 5.50
N LEU A 497 -20.35 -4.28 6.24
CA LEU A 497 -19.05 -3.70 5.88
C LEU A 497 -18.59 -4.16 4.50
N ALA A 498 -18.69 -5.46 4.20
CA ALA A 498 -18.26 -6.03 2.93
C ALA A 498 -19.03 -5.45 1.75
N TYR A 499 -20.37 -5.47 1.80
CA TYR A 499 -21.19 -4.99 0.70
C TYR A 499 -20.92 -3.53 0.34
N HIS A 500 -20.93 -2.64 1.35
CA HIS A 500 -20.79 -1.21 1.10
C HIS A 500 -19.39 -0.80 0.61
N THR A 501 -18.37 -1.58 0.94
CA THR A 501 -16.99 -1.33 0.50
C THR A 501 -16.73 -1.98 -0.85
N PHE A 502 -17.16 -3.24 -1.04
CA PHE A 502 -17.02 -3.98 -2.29
C PHE A 502 -17.77 -3.30 -3.45
N ALA A 503 -19.01 -2.86 -3.22
CA ALA A 503 -19.81 -2.19 -4.23
C ALA A 503 -19.17 -0.87 -4.73
N GLN A 504 -18.32 -0.25 -3.91
CA GLN A 504 -17.56 0.95 -4.23
C GLN A 504 -16.14 0.65 -4.74
N GLY A 505 -15.75 -0.63 -4.87
CA GLY A 505 -14.38 -1.02 -5.22
C GLY A 505 -13.34 -0.73 -4.13
N GLN A 506 -13.77 -0.54 -2.88
CA GLN A 506 -12.89 -0.26 -1.76
C GLN A 506 -12.41 -1.57 -1.13
N TYR A 507 -11.19 -1.98 -1.48
CA TYR A 507 -10.51 -3.14 -0.87
C TYR A 507 -9.69 -2.75 0.36
N PHE A 508 -9.14 -1.53 0.34
CA PHE A 508 -8.64 -0.86 1.54
C PHE A 508 -9.61 0.22 1.94
N ILE A 509 -9.92 0.23 3.23
CA ILE A 509 -11.01 1.00 3.78
C ILE A 509 -10.38 1.90 4.84
N PRO A 510 -10.33 3.22 4.62
CA PRO A 510 -9.87 4.16 5.62
C PRO A 510 -10.70 4.00 6.90
N GLN A 511 -10.05 4.09 8.06
CA GLN A 511 -10.72 3.96 9.35
C GLN A 511 -11.94 4.88 9.48
N PRO A 512 -11.93 6.16 9.03
CA PRO A 512 -13.11 7.01 9.08
C PRO A 512 -14.32 6.44 8.31
N ARG A 513 -14.06 5.75 7.19
CA ARG A 513 -15.11 5.10 6.39
C ARG A 513 -15.69 3.88 7.12
N LEU A 514 -14.83 3.03 7.72
CA LEU A 514 -15.31 1.93 8.55
C LEU A 514 -16.10 2.42 9.77
N VAL A 515 -15.63 3.48 10.43
CA VAL A 515 -16.31 4.09 11.57
C VAL A 515 -17.73 4.52 11.18
N ALA A 516 -17.88 5.15 10.01
CA ALA A 516 -19.18 5.55 9.49
C ALA A 516 -20.10 4.33 9.25
N LEU A 517 -19.60 3.26 8.64
CA LEU A 517 -20.38 2.04 8.37
C LEU A 517 -20.75 1.28 9.64
N VAL A 518 -19.85 1.17 10.62
CA VAL A 518 -20.15 0.55 11.92
C VAL A 518 -21.25 1.35 12.65
N ARG A 519 -21.19 2.68 12.61
CA ARG A 519 -22.23 3.54 13.21
C ARG A 519 -23.57 3.37 12.49
N ASP A 520 -23.57 3.33 11.16
CA ASP A 520 -24.77 3.10 10.35
C ASP A 520 -25.44 1.77 10.72
N PHE A 521 -24.69 0.67 10.66
CA PHE A 521 -25.15 -0.64 11.11
C PHE A 521 -25.76 -0.61 12.52
N TRP A 522 -25.08 0.04 13.47
CA TRP A 522 -25.54 0.10 14.86
C TRP A 522 -26.86 0.85 15.00
N GLN A 523 -27.00 1.97 14.29
CA GLN A 523 -28.22 2.77 14.27
C GLN A 523 -29.37 1.99 13.63
N THR A 524 -29.14 1.35 12.48
CA THR A 524 -30.14 0.51 11.81
C THR A 524 -30.58 -0.63 12.72
N TRP A 525 -29.65 -1.37 13.31
CA TRP A 525 -29.95 -2.47 14.21
C TRP A 525 -30.83 -2.04 15.39
N ARG A 526 -30.48 -0.92 16.03
CA ARG A 526 -31.26 -0.34 17.13
C ARG A 526 -32.67 0.06 16.70
N GLN A 527 -32.82 0.69 15.54
CA GLN A 527 -34.13 1.08 15.00
C GLN A 527 -35.01 -0.13 14.67
N THR A 528 -34.45 -1.16 14.05
CA THR A 528 -35.17 -2.40 13.72
C THR A 528 -35.65 -3.11 14.98
N LEU A 529 -34.82 -3.21 16.02
CA LEU A 529 -35.23 -3.80 17.30
C LEU A 529 -36.38 -3.00 17.96
N MET A 530 -36.29 -1.66 17.96
CA MET A 530 -37.37 -0.82 18.47
C MET A 530 -38.68 -1.02 17.71
N ALA A 531 -38.61 -1.15 16.38
CA ALA A 531 -39.78 -1.37 15.55
C ALA A 531 -40.43 -2.74 15.82
N GLN A 532 -39.63 -3.81 15.89
CA GLN A 532 -40.09 -5.16 16.20
C GLN A 532 -40.74 -5.22 17.60
N GLN A 533 -40.11 -4.61 18.60
CA GLN A 533 -40.62 -4.63 19.97
C GLN A 533 -41.88 -3.79 20.16
N ARG A 534 -42.03 -2.66 19.45
CA ARG A 534 -43.29 -1.90 19.44
C ARG A 534 -44.45 -2.73 18.92
N GLN A 535 -44.19 -3.60 17.94
CA GLN A 535 -45.20 -4.51 17.40
C GLN A 535 -45.54 -5.67 18.34
N GLU A 536 -44.54 -6.20 19.07
CA GLU A 536 -44.71 -7.39 19.91
C GLU A 536 -45.16 -7.09 21.36
N TYR A 537 -44.69 -6.00 21.96
CA TYR A 537 -44.88 -5.69 23.40
C TYR A 537 -45.50 -4.32 23.71
N GLY A 538 -45.82 -3.49 22.71
CA GLY A 538 -46.36 -2.14 22.93
C GLY A 538 -45.34 -1.14 23.49
N GLN A 539 -45.72 -0.32 24.49
CA GLN A 539 -44.87 0.72 25.10
C GLN A 539 -43.99 0.24 26.28
N VAL A 540 -43.97 -1.05 26.59
CA VAL A 540 -43.18 -1.57 27.71
C VAL A 540 -41.69 -1.53 27.36
N TYR A 541 -40.87 -0.90 28.20
CA TYR A 541 -39.42 -0.75 27.99
C TYR A 541 -38.76 -2.12 27.79
N PRO A 542 -37.94 -2.31 26.74
CA PRO A 542 -37.37 -3.62 26.42
C PRO A 542 -36.21 -4.00 27.37
N PRO A 543 -35.92 -5.30 27.54
CA PRO A 543 -34.93 -5.74 28.51
C PRO A 543 -33.49 -5.32 28.21
N GLU A 544 -33.09 -5.10 26.95
CA GLU A 544 -31.73 -4.64 26.59
C GLU A 544 -31.71 -4.12 25.14
N LEU A 545 -31.68 -2.80 24.94
CA LEU A 545 -31.41 -2.21 23.62
C LEU A 545 -29.91 -1.99 23.45
N PRO A 546 -29.38 -2.05 22.20
CA PRO A 546 -28.03 -1.58 21.94
C PRO A 546 -27.86 -0.14 22.44
N PRO A 547 -26.69 0.20 23.03
CA PRO A 547 -26.33 1.57 23.37
C PRO A 547 -26.63 2.55 22.23
N ARG A 548 -27.07 3.77 22.57
CA ARG A 548 -27.33 4.84 21.58
C ARG A 548 -26.08 5.17 20.76
N GLU A 549 -24.93 5.13 21.41
CA GLU A 549 -23.64 5.43 20.81
C GLU A 549 -22.75 4.20 20.92
N VAL A 550 -21.96 3.97 19.88
CA VAL A 550 -20.97 2.90 19.81
C VAL A 550 -19.60 3.52 19.60
N ASN A 551 -18.60 3.05 20.35
CA ASN A 551 -17.21 3.32 20.03
C ASN A 551 -16.80 2.46 18.83
N ALA A 552 -17.13 2.95 17.62
CA ALA A 552 -16.88 2.24 16.38
C ALA A 552 -15.39 1.96 16.14
N THR A 553 -14.49 2.85 16.57
CA THR A 553 -13.03 2.65 16.47
C THR A 553 -12.59 1.44 17.30
N ALA A 554 -13.09 1.32 18.54
CA ALA A 554 -12.82 0.15 19.37
C ALA A 554 -13.37 -1.14 18.74
N VAL A 555 -14.59 -1.10 18.19
CA VAL A 555 -15.18 -2.24 17.47
C VAL A 555 -14.27 -2.68 16.31
N ILE A 556 -13.79 -1.75 15.48
CA ILE A 556 -12.91 -2.05 14.34
C ILE A 556 -11.59 -2.67 14.82
N GLY A 557 -10.97 -2.09 15.85
CA GLY A 557 -9.74 -2.62 16.44
C GLY A 557 -9.91 -4.04 16.98
N GLU A 558 -11.05 -4.34 17.62
CA GLU A 558 -11.37 -5.69 18.09
C GLU A 558 -11.56 -6.69 16.94
N ILE A 559 -12.28 -6.31 15.88
CA ILE A 559 -12.43 -7.17 14.68
C ILE A 559 -11.06 -7.48 14.07
N ALA A 560 -10.22 -6.45 13.91
CA ALA A 560 -8.91 -6.55 13.26
C ALA A 560 -7.91 -7.39 14.06
N ALA A 561 -7.97 -7.35 15.39
CA ALA A 561 -7.02 -8.05 16.24
C ALA A 561 -7.22 -9.57 16.30
N GLN A 562 -8.41 -10.09 16.02
CA GLN A 562 -8.80 -11.43 16.49
C GLN A 562 -9.19 -12.43 15.41
N HIS A 563 -10.02 -12.05 14.44
CA HIS A 563 -10.63 -13.03 13.55
C HIS A 563 -9.78 -13.37 12.32
N GLY A 564 -8.79 -12.53 12.00
CA GLY A 564 -8.11 -12.60 10.70
C GLY A 564 -9.11 -12.48 9.54
N LEU A 565 -10.27 -11.85 9.75
CA LEU A 565 -11.30 -11.59 8.73
C LEU A 565 -11.17 -10.16 8.20
N LEU A 566 -10.95 -9.20 9.10
CA LEU A 566 -10.48 -7.85 8.81
C LEU A 566 -9.06 -7.71 9.37
N VAL A 567 -8.19 -6.98 8.70
CA VAL A 567 -6.78 -6.81 9.08
C VAL A 567 -6.42 -5.34 8.93
N ALA A 568 -5.70 -4.81 9.92
CA ALA A 568 -5.07 -3.49 9.83
C ALA A 568 -3.83 -3.59 8.94
N GLN A 569 -3.75 -2.72 7.95
CA GLN A 569 -2.70 -2.68 6.92
C GLN A 569 -1.67 -1.59 7.25
N THR A 570 -2.17 -0.49 7.83
CA THR A 570 -1.44 0.57 8.52
C THR A 570 -2.33 1.07 9.68
N ASP A 571 -1.87 2.06 10.45
CA ASP A 571 -2.60 2.55 11.64
C ASP A 571 -4.07 2.96 11.35
N ASP A 572 -4.36 3.46 10.14
CA ASP A 572 -5.67 3.97 9.75
C ASP A 572 -6.28 3.32 8.50
N LEU A 573 -5.72 2.19 8.04
CA LEU A 573 -6.18 1.51 6.83
C LEU A 573 -6.45 0.04 7.08
N TYR A 574 -7.61 -0.44 6.65
CA TYR A 574 -8.07 -1.81 6.92
C TYR A 574 -8.47 -2.51 5.63
N SER A 575 -8.40 -3.83 5.60
CA SER A 575 -8.94 -4.64 4.50
C SER A 575 -9.48 -5.96 5.02
N PHE A 576 -10.35 -6.62 4.23
CA PHE A 576 -10.62 -8.03 4.47
C PHE A 576 -9.35 -8.84 4.22
N SER A 577 -9.09 -9.85 5.05
CA SER A 577 -7.87 -10.69 4.94
C SER A 577 -7.77 -11.42 3.61
N HIS A 578 -8.90 -11.68 2.98
CA HIS A 578 -8.97 -12.24 1.64
C HIS A 578 -10.21 -11.70 0.91
N LEU A 579 -10.04 -11.31 -0.36
CA LEU A 579 -11.12 -10.75 -1.17
C LEU A 579 -12.31 -11.71 -1.33
N THR A 580 -12.12 -13.04 -1.33
CA THR A 580 -13.27 -13.99 -1.33
C THR A 580 -14.13 -13.94 -0.09
N LEU A 581 -13.58 -13.53 1.06
CA LEU A 581 -14.37 -13.33 2.27
C LEU A 581 -15.25 -12.10 2.09
N GLN A 582 -14.69 -11.01 1.54
CA GLN A 582 -15.47 -9.84 1.18
C GLN A 582 -16.55 -10.17 0.13
N GLU A 583 -16.23 -10.97 -0.89
CA GLU A 583 -17.19 -11.45 -1.90
C GLU A 583 -18.31 -12.29 -1.26
N TYR A 584 -17.98 -13.23 -0.37
CA TYR A 584 -18.95 -14.02 0.38
C TYR A 584 -19.87 -13.16 1.25
N PHE A 585 -19.30 -12.25 2.05
CA PHE A 585 -20.06 -11.37 2.92
C PHE A 585 -20.92 -10.39 2.12
N THR A 586 -20.47 -9.97 0.93
CA THR A 586 -21.26 -9.18 -0.02
C THR A 586 -22.47 -9.97 -0.52
N ALA A 587 -22.27 -11.20 -1.01
CA ALA A 587 -23.35 -12.08 -1.48
C ALA A 587 -24.38 -12.32 -0.38
N ARG A 588 -23.89 -12.60 0.83
CA ARG A 588 -24.74 -12.81 2.01
C ARG A 588 -25.56 -11.57 2.37
N TYR A 589 -24.95 -10.38 2.38
CA TYR A 589 -25.69 -9.14 2.62
C TYR A 589 -26.82 -8.94 1.61
N ILE A 590 -26.55 -9.23 0.33
CA ILE A 590 -27.54 -9.09 -0.75
C ILE A 590 -28.72 -10.04 -0.55
N VAL A 591 -28.46 -11.29 -0.17
CA VAL A 591 -29.50 -12.29 0.12
C VAL A 591 -30.32 -11.89 1.35
N ASP A 592 -29.65 -11.49 2.44
CA ASP A 592 -30.31 -11.13 3.70
C ASP A 592 -31.12 -9.82 3.60
N ASN A 593 -30.77 -8.93 2.66
CA ASN A 593 -31.42 -7.63 2.43
C ASN A 593 -32.12 -7.57 1.06
N ALA A 594 -32.53 -8.72 0.52
CA ALA A 594 -33.19 -8.79 -0.77
C ALA A 594 -34.53 -8.03 -0.76
N ALA A 595 -34.70 -7.15 -1.76
CA ALA A 595 -35.90 -6.36 -2.01
C ALA A 595 -36.31 -6.51 -3.48
N ALA A 596 -37.48 -5.96 -3.84
CA ALA A 596 -38.03 -6.08 -5.19
C ALA A 596 -37.10 -5.58 -6.29
N ASP A 597 -36.23 -4.62 -5.99
CA ASP A 597 -35.28 -4.01 -6.91
C ASP A 597 -33.86 -4.60 -6.84
N THR A 598 -33.62 -5.62 -6.00
CA THR A 598 -32.30 -6.26 -5.85
C THR A 598 -31.83 -6.91 -7.15
N LEU A 599 -32.71 -7.69 -7.82
CA LEU A 599 -32.37 -8.34 -9.07
C LEU A 599 -32.01 -7.33 -10.18
N PRO A 600 -32.81 -6.27 -10.45
CA PRO A 600 -32.41 -5.21 -11.38
C PRO A 600 -31.06 -4.57 -11.06
N ARG A 601 -30.76 -4.27 -9.79
CA ARG A 601 -29.48 -3.71 -9.37
C ARG A 601 -28.31 -4.68 -9.61
N LEU A 602 -28.51 -5.97 -9.38
CA LEU A 602 -27.52 -6.99 -9.68
C LEU A 602 -27.29 -7.13 -11.18
N MET A 603 -28.34 -7.09 -12.02
CA MET A 603 -28.18 -7.23 -13.47
C MET A 603 -27.28 -6.15 -14.07
N GLN A 604 -27.21 -4.95 -13.48
CA GLN A 604 -26.28 -3.89 -13.88
C GLN A 604 -24.80 -4.25 -13.65
N ARG A 605 -24.51 -5.28 -12.86
CA ARG A 605 -23.17 -5.72 -12.47
C ARG A 605 -22.70 -7.00 -13.18
N VAL A 606 -23.53 -7.61 -14.04
CA VAL A 606 -23.20 -8.90 -14.70
C VAL A 606 -21.94 -8.81 -15.57
N GLY A 607 -21.71 -7.66 -16.22
CA GLY A 607 -20.49 -7.42 -17.01
C GLY A 607 -19.24 -7.06 -16.19
N ASP A 608 -19.39 -6.80 -14.89
CA ASP A 608 -18.26 -6.47 -14.02
C ASP A 608 -17.65 -7.76 -13.48
N GLY A 609 -16.48 -8.13 -14.02
CA GLY A 609 -15.77 -9.37 -13.64
C GLY A 609 -15.47 -9.50 -12.14
N ARG A 610 -15.48 -8.40 -11.38
CA ARG A 610 -15.33 -8.43 -9.91
C ARG A 610 -16.51 -9.12 -9.23
N TRP A 611 -17.72 -8.92 -9.76
CA TRP A 611 -18.95 -9.46 -9.15
C TRP A 611 -19.18 -10.94 -9.43
N ARG A 612 -18.34 -11.57 -10.25
CA ARG A 612 -18.49 -12.97 -10.65
C ARG A 612 -18.64 -13.91 -9.46
N GLU A 613 -17.76 -13.83 -8.46
CA GLU A 613 -17.83 -14.72 -7.30
C GLU A 613 -19.06 -14.44 -6.45
N VAL A 614 -19.50 -13.18 -6.36
CA VAL A 614 -20.73 -12.77 -5.66
C VAL A 614 -21.97 -13.40 -6.31
N PHE A 615 -21.98 -13.60 -7.64
CA PHE A 615 -23.07 -14.30 -8.33
C PHE A 615 -23.04 -15.82 -8.17
N LEU A 616 -21.87 -16.40 -7.95
CA LEU A 616 -21.69 -17.85 -7.80
C LEU A 616 -22.01 -18.34 -6.37
N LEU A 617 -21.87 -17.46 -5.38
CA LEU A 617 -22.16 -17.69 -3.97
C LEU A 617 -23.62 -17.37 -3.64
#